data_AF-A0A1J4S6H7-F1
#
_entry.id   AF-A0A1J4S6H7-F1
#
_cell.length_a   1.000
_cell.length_b   1.000
_cell.length_c   1.000
_cell.angle_alpha   90.00
_cell.angle_beta   90.00
_cell.angle_gamma   90.00
#
_symmetry.space_group_name_H-M   'P 1'
#
loop_
_entity.id
_entity.type
_entity.pdbx_description
1 polymer ?
#
loop_
_entity_poly.entity_id
_entity_poly.type
_entity_poly.pdbx_seq_one_letter_code
_entity_poly.pdbx_strand_id
1 'polypeptide(L)'
;MTTLTQPLREEHKELFPNVDRIRQVAELIDEAPIAEIRGGVEEVYNFLANHLKPHAEAEEAALYPVVQKVLGSPEATKTMSRDHVEVGFYIEELAALRSELIGEALTPAQAKSLQRVLYGVYGLVKVHFAKEEEVYLPILDQRLTPESAREMFEAMEAAAHAAKHAAHA
;
A
#
# COMPACT_ATOMS: atom_id res chain seq x y z
N MET A 1 -24.12 12.73 -1.11
CA MET A 1 -24.74 11.41 -1.37
C MET A 1 -23.64 10.39 -1.21
N THR A 2 -23.84 9.37 -0.40
CA THR A 2 -22.86 8.27 -0.22
C THR A 2 -22.77 7.51 -1.54
N THR A 3 -21.57 7.38 -2.11
CA THR A 3 -21.37 6.62 -3.35
C THR A 3 -21.22 5.13 -3.03
N LEU A 4 -21.28 4.27 -4.06
CA LEU A 4 -21.21 2.82 -3.85
C LEU A 4 -19.85 2.42 -3.30
N THR A 5 -18.78 3.09 -3.71
CA THR A 5 -17.42 2.81 -3.25
C THR A 5 -17.01 3.58 -2.00
N GLN A 6 -17.92 4.28 -1.33
CA GLN A 6 -17.59 5.04 -0.11
C GLN A 6 -16.87 4.20 0.97
N PRO A 7 -17.24 2.93 1.23
CA PRO A 7 -16.53 2.12 2.23
C PRO A 7 -15.02 2.00 1.95
N LEU A 8 -14.64 1.75 0.71
CA LEU A 8 -13.23 1.65 0.31
C LEU A 8 -12.49 2.99 0.44
N ARG A 9 -13.17 4.10 0.15
CA ARG A 9 -12.61 5.44 0.36
C ARG A 9 -12.35 5.72 1.84
N GLU A 10 -13.22 5.24 2.74
CA GLU A 10 -12.98 5.36 4.18
C GLU A 10 -11.81 4.48 4.63
N GLU A 11 -11.69 3.25 4.10
CA GLU A 11 -10.52 2.41 4.34
C GLU A 11 -9.23 3.10 3.88
N HIS A 12 -9.19 3.65 2.66
CA HIS A 12 -8.04 4.40 2.16
C HIS A 12 -7.68 5.60 3.04
N LYS A 13 -8.68 6.33 3.54
CA LYS A 13 -8.45 7.45 4.47
C LYS A 13 -7.75 7.01 5.76
N GLU A 14 -8.02 5.80 6.25
CA GLU A 14 -7.32 5.24 7.41
C GLU A 14 -5.86 4.88 7.09
N LEU A 15 -5.54 4.56 5.83
CA LEU A 15 -4.19 4.24 5.37
C LEU A 15 -3.34 5.50 5.09
N PHE A 16 -3.94 6.60 4.62
CA PHE A 16 -3.19 7.81 4.22
C PHE A 16 -2.23 8.39 5.27
N PRO A 17 -2.58 8.47 6.57
CA PRO A 17 -1.64 8.94 7.59
C PRO A 17 -0.36 8.08 7.65
N ASN A 18 -0.50 6.77 7.44
CA ASN A 18 0.64 5.85 7.41
C ASN A 18 1.47 6.01 6.13
N VAL A 19 0.84 6.32 4.99
CA VAL A 19 1.55 6.66 3.75
C VAL A 19 2.39 7.93 3.96
N ASP A 20 1.82 8.98 4.56
CA ASP A 20 2.58 10.20 4.85
C ASP A 20 3.70 9.99 5.87
N ARG A 21 3.52 9.04 6.81
CA ARG A 21 4.56 8.66 7.76
C ARG A 21 5.82 8.11 7.05
N ILE A 22 5.69 7.45 5.91
CA ILE A 22 6.84 6.96 5.12
C ILE A 22 7.78 8.11 4.77
N ARG A 23 7.24 9.20 4.22
CA ARG A 23 8.02 10.41 3.88
C ARG A 23 8.65 11.03 5.12
N GLN A 24 7.89 11.14 6.21
CA GLN A 24 8.39 11.72 7.46
C GLN A 24 9.58 10.91 8.01
N VAL A 25 9.53 9.58 7.96
CA VAL A 25 10.66 8.74 8.39
C VAL A 25 11.87 8.93 7.47
N ALA A 26 11.67 9.13 6.17
CA ALA A 26 12.75 9.44 5.22
C ALA A 26 13.47 10.76 5.56
N GLU A 27 12.71 11.77 6.03
CA GLU A 27 13.22 13.07 6.46
C GLU A 27 14.02 12.97 7.77
N LEU A 28 13.65 12.04 8.67
CA LEU A 28 14.36 11.83 9.94
C LEU A 28 15.75 11.21 9.79
N ILE A 29 16.04 10.52 8.68
CA ILE A 29 17.24 9.68 8.53
C ILE A 29 18.57 10.41 8.80
N ASP A 30 18.66 11.70 8.46
CA ASP A 30 19.89 12.48 8.65
C ASP A 30 19.84 13.43 9.86
N GLU A 31 18.67 13.56 10.51
CA GLU A 31 18.43 14.57 11.55
C GLU A 31 18.25 13.97 12.94
N ALA A 32 17.71 12.76 13.03
CA ALA A 32 17.26 12.16 14.28
C ALA A 32 18.28 11.18 14.89
N PRO A 33 18.22 10.93 16.21
CA PRO A 33 18.98 9.86 16.84
C PRO A 33 18.64 8.49 16.26
N ILE A 34 19.62 7.57 16.22
CA ILE A 34 19.46 6.23 15.63
C ILE A 34 18.27 5.44 16.20
N ALA A 35 17.95 5.63 17.47
CA ALA A 35 16.83 4.95 18.13
C ALA A 35 15.47 5.38 17.54
N GLU A 36 15.31 6.66 17.23
CA GLU A 36 14.10 7.21 16.62
C GLU A 36 13.98 6.76 15.16
N ILE A 37 15.09 6.75 14.43
CA ILE A 37 15.12 6.25 13.05
C ILE A 37 14.72 4.78 13.00
N ARG A 38 15.26 3.93 13.89
CA ARG A 38 14.89 2.52 13.98
C ARG A 38 13.40 2.35 14.27
N GLY A 39 12.87 3.13 15.23
CA GLY A 39 11.44 3.12 15.55
C GLY A 39 10.57 3.47 14.34
N GLY A 40 10.90 4.56 13.63
CA GLY A 40 10.17 4.97 12.43
C GLY A 40 10.26 3.95 11.29
N VAL A 41 11.44 3.37 11.05
CA VAL A 41 11.63 2.31 10.03
C VAL A 41 10.83 1.05 10.39
N GLU A 42 10.79 0.68 11.67
CA GLU A 42 9.98 -0.44 12.17
C GLU A 42 8.48 -0.19 11.96
N GLU A 43 7.99 1.01 12.31
CA GLU A 43 6.59 1.43 12.09
C GLU A 43 6.21 1.33 10.61
N VAL A 44 7.03 1.90 9.73
CA VAL A 44 6.78 1.89 8.28
C VAL A 44 6.82 0.47 7.72
N TYR A 45 7.80 -0.35 8.13
CA TYR A 45 7.86 -1.74 7.70
C TYR A 45 6.60 -2.51 8.10
N ASN A 46 6.17 -2.38 9.35
CA ASN A 46 4.97 -3.06 9.84
C ASN A 46 3.71 -2.60 9.11
N PHE A 47 3.57 -1.30 8.82
CA PHE A 47 2.50 -0.80 7.97
C PHE A 47 2.52 -1.43 6.58
N LEU A 48 3.65 -1.37 5.88
CA LEU A 48 3.74 -1.84 4.50
C LEU A 48 3.52 -3.36 4.42
N ALA A 49 4.14 -4.13 5.30
CA ALA A 49 4.10 -5.58 5.26
C ALA A 49 2.78 -6.17 5.78
N ASN A 50 2.19 -5.59 6.82
CA ASN A 50 1.06 -6.21 7.53
C ASN A 50 -0.29 -5.54 7.26
N HIS A 51 -0.29 -4.34 6.66
CA HIS A 51 -1.52 -3.61 6.33
C HIS A 51 -1.64 -3.34 4.83
N LEU A 52 -0.66 -2.64 4.24
CA LEU A 52 -0.74 -2.23 2.83
C LEU A 52 -0.67 -3.42 1.88
N LYS A 53 0.27 -4.35 2.09
CA LYS A 53 0.41 -5.54 1.24
C LYS A 53 -0.84 -6.43 1.26
N PRO A 54 -1.42 -6.81 2.43
CA PRO A 54 -2.67 -7.57 2.44
C PRO A 54 -3.85 -6.85 1.78
N HIS A 55 -3.91 -5.51 1.89
CA HIS A 55 -4.90 -4.70 1.19
C HIS A 55 -4.71 -4.82 -0.34
N ALA A 56 -3.49 -4.61 -0.84
CA ALA A 56 -3.16 -4.77 -2.26
C ALA A 56 -3.50 -6.17 -2.81
N GLU A 57 -3.21 -7.23 -2.04
CA GLU A 57 -3.58 -8.60 -2.41
C GLU A 57 -5.11 -8.80 -2.48
N ALA A 58 -5.88 -8.14 -1.62
CA ALA A 58 -7.34 -8.16 -1.67
C ALA A 58 -7.89 -7.41 -2.90
N GLU A 59 -7.27 -6.30 -3.29
CA GLU A 59 -7.62 -5.58 -4.51
C GLU A 59 -7.39 -6.44 -5.76
N GLU A 60 -6.23 -7.11 -5.84
CA GLU A 60 -5.90 -8.05 -6.93
C GLU A 60 -6.93 -9.18 -7.04
N ALA A 61 -7.33 -9.74 -5.90
CA ALA A 61 -8.25 -10.88 -5.86
C ALA A 61 -9.70 -10.50 -6.18
N ALA A 62 -10.15 -9.29 -5.81
CA ALA A 62 -11.57 -8.94 -5.81
C ALA A 62 -11.91 -7.64 -6.55
N LEU A 63 -11.16 -6.56 -6.35
CA LEU A 63 -11.44 -5.26 -6.97
C LEU A 63 -11.10 -5.26 -8.47
N TYR A 64 -9.90 -5.70 -8.83
CA TYR A 64 -9.40 -5.63 -10.20
C TYR A 64 -10.20 -6.47 -11.20
N PRO A 65 -10.67 -7.69 -10.88
CA PRO A 65 -11.58 -8.42 -11.75
C PRO A 65 -12.87 -7.65 -12.07
N VAL A 66 -13.39 -6.89 -11.09
CA VAL A 66 -14.58 -6.05 -11.28
C VAL A 66 -14.25 -4.86 -12.19
N VAL A 67 -13.11 -4.19 -11.98
CA VAL A 67 -12.64 -3.10 -12.85
C VAL A 67 -12.46 -3.57 -14.30
N GLN A 68 -11.79 -4.72 -14.50
CA GLN A 68 -11.58 -5.32 -15.82
C GLN A 68 -12.90 -5.61 -16.53
N LYS A 69 -13.88 -6.17 -15.81
CA LYS A 69 -15.23 -6.44 -16.34
C LYS A 69 -15.96 -5.15 -16.73
N VAL A 70 -15.92 -4.13 -15.87
CA VAL A 70 -16.59 -2.83 -16.08
C VAL A 70 -15.99 -2.05 -17.25
N LEU A 71 -14.67 -2.17 -17.46
CA LEU A 71 -13.95 -1.55 -18.57
C LEU A 71 -13.90 -2.43 -19.83
N GLY A 72 -14.34 -3.68 -19.76
CA GLY A 72 -14.38 -4.62 -20.89
C GLY A 72 -13.00 -5.04 -21.39
N SER A 73 -11.98 -5.00 -20.53
CA SER A 73 -10.60 -5.35 -20.89
C SER A 73 -9.90 -6.08 -19.74
N PRO A 74 -9.37 -7.30 -19.96
CA PRO A 74 -8.59 -8.00 -18.95
C PRO A 74 -7.28 -7.27 -18.61
N GLU A 75 -6.78 -6.41 -19.50
CA GLU A 75 -5.54 -5.67 -19.30
C GLU A 75 -5.71 -4.33 -18.60
N ALA A 76 -6.95 -3.98 -18.21
CA ALA A 76 -7.26 -2.67 -17.64
C ALA A 76 -6.45 -2.37 -16.36
N THR A 77 -6.10 -3.39 -15.58
CA THR A 77 -5.44 -3.24 -14.27
C THR A 77 -3.97 -3.65 -14.28
N LYS A 78 -3.41 -4.06 -15.44
CA LYS A 78 -2.02 -4.57 -15.52
C LYS A 78 -0.96 -3.59 -14.99
N THR A 79 -1.19 -2.29 -15.17
CA THR A 79 -0.29 -1.26 -14.65
C THR A 79 -0.33 -1.17 -13.13
N MET A 80 -1.50 -1.38 -12.53
CA MET A 80 -1.68 -1.39 -11.07
C MET A 80 -1.06 -2.63 -10.45
N SER A 81 -1.23 -3.79 -11.07
CA SER A 81 -0.56 -5.01 -10.63
C SER A 81 0.96 -4.91 -10.69
N ARG A 82 1.49 -4.18 -11.68
CA ARG A 82 2.94 -3.91 -11.73
C ARG A 82 3.39 -2.99 -10.59
N ASP A 83 2.58 -2.02 -10.19
CA ASP A 83 2.86 -1.15 -9.04
C ASP A 83 2.90 -1.98 -7.75
N HIS A 84 1.94 -2.90 -7.54
CA HIS A 84 1.93 -3.83 -6.40
C HIS A 84 3.20 -4.70 -6.34
N VAL A 85 3.66 -5.23 -7.47
CA VAL A 85 4.93 -5.97 -7.55
C VAL A 85 6.12 -5.10 -7.11
N GLU A 86 6.15 -3.83 -7.51
CA GLU A 86 7.24 -2.91 -7.10
C GLU A 86 7.19 -2.59 -5.61
N VAL A 87 5.99 -2.38 -5.05
CA VAL A 87 5.83 -2.21 -3.60
C VAL A 87 6.36 -3.43 -2.86
N GLY A 88 6.10 -4.65 -3.37
CA GLY A 88 6.67 -5.89 -2.83
C GLY A 88 8.19 -5.87 -2.75
N PHE A 89 8.87 -5.46 -3.82
CA PHE A 89 10.34 -5.32 -3.82
C PHE A 89 10.84 -4.29 -2.80
N TYR A 90 10.15 -3.15 -2.66
CA TYR A 90 10.51 -2.17 -1.63
C TYR A 90 10.32 -2.69 -0.20
N ILE A 91 9.28 -3.50 0.04
CA ILE A 91 9.05 -4.14 1.36
C ILE A 91 10.21 -5.08 1.71
N GLU A 92 10.61 -5.94 0.77
CA GLU A 92 11.72 -6.88 0.97
C GLU A 92 13.05 -6.14 1.19
N GLU A 93 13.31 -5.10 0.40
CA GLU A 93 14.52 -4.29 0.56
C GLU A 93 14.54 -3.53 1.90
N LEU A 94 13.41 -2.97 2.32
CA LEU A 94 13.29 -2.32 3.63
C LEU A 94 13.49 -3.33 4.76
N ALA A 95 13.00 -4.56 4.62
CA ALA A 95 13.20 -5.63 5.61
C ALA A 95 14.70 -5.92 5.81
N ALA A 96 15.44 -6.02 4.72
CA ALA A 96 16.89 -6.24 4.74
C ALA A 96 17.61 -5.06 5.40
N LEU A 97 17.37 -3.82 4.95
CA LEU A 97 18.00 -2.62 5.51
C LEU A 97 17.70 -2.47 7.01
N ARG A 98 16.47 -2.73 7.43
CA ARG A 98 16.04 -2.70 8.84
C ARG A 98 16.86 -3.68 9.69
N SER A 99 17.10 -4.90 9.18
CA SER A 99 17.89 -5.92 9.89
C SER A 99 19.36 -5.53 10.11
N GLU A 100 19.88 -4.61 9.29
CA GLU A 100 21.27 -4.12 9.37
C GLU A 100 21.42 -2.93 10.33
N LEU A 101 20.32 -2.40 10.89
CA LEU A 101 20.34 -1.27 11.83
C LEU A 101 20.73 -1.71 13.25
N ILE A 102 21.93 -2.25 13.42
CA ILE A 102 22.41 -2.81 14.70
C ILE A 102 23.42 -1.86 15.39
N GLY A 103 24.18 -1.07 14.65
CA GLY A 103 25.22 -0.17 15.18
C GLY A 103 24.70 1.15 15.79
N GLU A 104 25.53 1.82 16.60
CA GLU A 104 25.19 3.07 17.32
C GLU A 104 24.89 4.27 16.41
N ALA A 105 25.24 4.19 15.12
CA ALA A 105 24.96 5.20 14.11
C ALA A 105 24.77 4.57 12.73
N LEU A 106 24.04 5.26 11.86
CA LEU A 106 23.94 4.93 10.44
C LEU A 106 25.25 5.28 9.73
N THR A 107 25.68 4.39 8.85
CA THR A 107 26.67 4.77 7.84
C THR A 107 26.02 5.66 6.77
N PRO A 108 26.77 6.54 6.09
CA PRO A 108 26.22 7.35 4.98
C PRO A 108 25.61 6.52 3.85
N ALA A 109 26.07 5.28 3.67
CA ALA A 109 25.51 4.36 2.69
C ALA A 109 24.13 3.84 3.12
N GLN A 110 23.98 3.43 4.38
CA GLN A 110 22.69 2.99 4.93
C GLN A 110 21.65 4.13 4.92
N ALA A 111 22.06 5.34 5.31
CA ALA A 111 21.20 6.52 5.28
C ALA A 111 20.62 6.77 3.87
N LYS A 112 21.49 6.79 2.85
CA LYS A 112 21.07 6.96 1.44
C LYS A 112 20.16 5.83 0.96
N SER A 113 20.45 4.59 1.32
CA SER A 113 19.63 3.43 0.93
C SER A 113 18.24 3.51 1.55
N LEU A 114 18.14 3.83 2.85
CA LEU A 114 16.86 4.02 3.53
C LEU A 114 16.04 5.15 2.89
N GLN A 115 16.65 6.32 2.68
CA GLN A 115 15.97 7.44 2.03
C GLN A 115 15.46 7.08 0.64
N ARG A 116 16.28 6.40 -0.19
CA ARG A 116 15.84 5.97 -1.53
C ARG A 116 14.62 5.07 -1.45
N VAL A 117 14.65 4.05 -0.59
CA VAL A 117 13.54 3.09 -0.44
C VAL A 117 12.29 3.80 0.06
N LEU A 118 12.40 4.60 1.12
CA LEU A 118 11.27 5.28 1.74
C LEU A 118 10.62 6.31 0.80
N TYR A 119 11.41 7.17 0.14
CA TYR A 119 10.85 8.10 -0.83
C TYR A 119 10.29 7.40 -2.07
N GLY A 120 10.96 6.33 -2.53
CA GLY A 120 10.51 5.52 -3.67
C GLY A 120 9.14 4.90 -3.42
N VAL A 121 8.99 4.17 -2.31
CA VAL A 121 7.71 3.54 -1.94
C VAL A 121 6.64 4.59 -1.60
N TYR A 122 6.99 5.70 -0.95
CA TYR A 122 6.06 6.81 -0.70
C TYR A 122 5.45 7.35 -2.00
N GLY A 123 6.31 7.71 -2.96
CA GLY A 123 5.87 8.28 -4.23
C GLY A 123 5.00 7.31 -5.03
N LEU A 124 5.41 6.04 -5.08
CA LEU A 124 4.67 4.99 -5.76
C LEU A 124 3.28 4.78 -5.14
N VAL A 125 3.21 4.54 -3.83
CA VAL A 125 1.96 4.27 -3.11
C VAL A 125 1.01 5.47 -3.17
N LYS A 126 1.54 6.70 -3.10
CA LYS A 126 0.71 7.91 -3.20
C LYS A 126 0.03 8.02 -4.58
N VAL A 127 0.78 7.75 -5.65
CA VAL A 127 0.24 7.76 -7.01
C VAL A 127 -0.70 6.57 -7.23
N HIS A 128 -0.40 5.40 -6.65
CA HIS A 128 -1.26 4.22 -6.69
C HIS A 128 -2.66 4.53 -6.15
N PHE A 129 -2.76 5.03 -4.92
CA PHE A 129 -4.05 5.40 -4.33
C PHE A 129 -4.77 6.48 -5.14
N ALA A 130 -4.06 7.46 -5.71
CA ALA A 130 -4.68 8.46 -6.57
C ALA A 130 -5.32 7.83 -7.82
N LYS A 131 -4.69 6.80 -8.42
CA LYS A 131 -5.28 6.07 -9.56
C LYS A 131 -6.58 5.38 -9.15
N GLU A 132 -6.63 4.73 -7.98
CA GLU A 132 -7.88 4.14 -7.49
C GLU A 132 -8.94 5.20 -7.19
N GLU A 133 -8.62 6.16 -6.32
CA GLU A 133 -9.55 7.16 -5.80
C GLU A 133 -10.14 8.05 -6.91
N GLU A 134 -9.30 8.46 -7.86
CA GLU A 134 -9.65 9.46 -8.88
C GLU A 134 -10.05 8.84 -10.21
N VAL A 135 -9.67 7.58 -10.49
CA VAL A 135 -9.96 6.92 -11.77
C VAL A 135 -10.89 5.74 -11.60
N TYR A 136 -10.51 4.70 -10.85
CA TYR A 136 -11.33 3.48 -10.80
C TYR A 136 -12.60 3.64 -10.00
N LEU A 137 -12.52 4.16 -8.77
CA LEU A 137 -13.67 4.26 -7.89
C LEU A 137 -14.81 5.13 -8.49
N PRO A 138 -14.55 6.29 -9.13
CA PRO A 138 -15.59 7.04 -9.83
C PRO A 138 -16.22 6.28 -11.01
N ILE A 139 -15.44 5.45 -11.73
CA ILE A 139 -15.95 4.61 -12.81
C ILE A 139 -16.87 3.52 -12.26
N LEU A 140 -16.47 2.88 -11.14
CA LEU A 140 -17.26 1.87 -10.47
C LEU A 140 -18.56 2.45 -9.90
N ASP A 141 -18.50 3.63 -9.27
CA ASP A 141 -19.67 4.35 -8.76
C ASP A 141 -20.73 4.61 -9.85
N GLN A 142 -20.30 4.82 -11.10
CA GLN A 142 -21.19 5.06 -12.23
C GLN A 142 -21.75 3.79 -12.86
N ARG A 143 -21.05 2.66 -12.74
CA ARG A 143 -21.29 1.47 -13.56
C ARG A 143 -21.72 0.23 -12.77
N LEU A 144 -21.49 0.20 -11.46
CA LEU A 144 -21.92 -0.90 -10.62
C LEU A 144 -23.38 -0.76 -10.18
N THR A 145 -24.02 -1.90 -9.96
CA THR A 145 -25.24 -1.98 -9.18
C THR A 145 -24.88 -2.06 -7.69
N PRO A 146 -25.80 -1.71 -6.77
CA PRO A 146 -25.56 -1.89 -5.33
C PRO A 146 -25.25 -3.33 -4.92
N GLU A 147 -25.81 -4.32 -5.64
CA GLU A 147 -25.58 -5.74 -5.39
C GLU A 147 -24.16 -6.16 -5.79
N SER A 148 -23.71 -5.81 -7.00
CA SER A 148 -22.33 -6.11 -7.43
C SER A 148 -21.28 -5.37 -6.60
N ALA A 149 -21.58 -4.15 -6.13
CA ALA A 149 -20.68 -3.45 -5.20
C ALA A 149 -20.58 -4.19 -3.85
N ARG A 150 -21.68 -4.73 -3.33
CA ARG A 150 -21.68 -5.51 -2.09
C ARG A 150 -20.88 -6.80 -2.25
N GLU A 151 -21.11 -7.55 -3.32
CA GLU A 151 -20.36 -8.79 -3.62
C GLU A 151 -18.84 -8.52 -3.73
N MET A 152 -18.46 -7.41 -4.37
CA MET A 152 -17.06 -6.98 -4.46
C MET A 152 -16.46 -6.73 -3.06
N PHE A 153 -17.16 -6.03 -2.18
CA PHE A 153 -16.67 -5.77 -0.82
C PHE A 153 -16.57 -7.03 0.04
N GLU A 154 -17.56 -7.91 -0.03
CA GLU A 154 -17.51 -9.20 0.67
C GLU A 154 -16.32 -10.05 0.21
N ALA A 155 -16.03 -10.03 -1.11
CA ALA A 155 -14.85 -10.70 -1.66
C ALA A 155 -13.53 -10.04 -1.23
N MET A 156 -13.46 -8.71 -1.18
CA MET A 156 -12.29 -7.99 -0.69
C MET A 156 -12.02 -8.29 0.80
N GLU A 157 -13.04 -8.26 1.65
CA GLU A 157 -12.90 -8.57 3.07
C GLU A 157 -12.39 -10.01 3.28
N ALA A 158 -12.97 -10.98 2.58
CA ALA A 158 -12.51 -12.36 2.63
C ALA A 158 -11.06 -12.53 2.17
N ALA A 159 -10.67 -11.85 1.07
CA ALA A 159 -9.31 -11.89 0.56
C ALA A 159 -8.31 -11.21 1.52
N ALA A 160 -8.66 -10.06 2.10
CA ALA A 160 -7.82 -9.36 3.07
C ALA A 160 -7.58 -10.21 4.33
N HIS A 161 -8.61 -10.90 4.81
CA HIS A 161 -8.47 -11.85 5.93
C HIS A 161 -7.53 -13.00 5.58
N ALA A 162 -7.69 -13.61 4.40
CA ALA A 162 -6.81 -14.69 3.95
C ALA A 162 -5.34 -14.24 3.80
N ALA A 163 -5.11 -13.07 3.20
CA ALA A 163 -3.80 -12.46 3.05
C ALA A 163 -3.13 -12.18 4.40
N LYS A 164 -3.86 -11.58 5.34
CA LYS A 164 -3.36 -11.36 6.71
C LYS A 164 -3.00 -12.67 7.40
N HIS A 165 -3.82 -13.71 7.29
CA HIS A 165 -3.50 -15.02 7.86
C HIS A 165 -2.25 -15.65 7.25
N ALA A 166 -2.07 -15.55 5.93
CA ALA A 166 -0.89 -16.08 5.25
C ALA A 166 0.41 -15.33 5.64
N ALA A 167 0.34 -14.03 5.90
CA ALA A 167 1.49 -13.23 6.33
C ALA A 167 1.98 -13.56 7.76
N HIS A 168 1.13 -14.16 8.60
CA HIS A 168 1.43 -14.48 10.01
C HIS A 168 1.62 -16.00 10.26
N ALA A 169 1.53 -16.83 9.22
CA ALA A 169 1.72 -18.29 9.28
C ALA A 169 3.19 -18.66 9.02
#